data_AF-A0A1Q5ATJ1-F1
#
_entry.id   AF-A0A1Q5ATJ1-F1
#
_cell.length_a   1.000
_cell.length_b   1.000
_cell.length_c   1.000
_cell.angle_alpha   90.00
_cell.angle_beta   90.00
_cell.angle_gamma   90.00
#
_symmetry.space_group_name_H-M   'P 1'
#
loop_
_entity.id
_entity.type
_entity.pdbx_description
1 polymer ?
#
loop_
_entity_poly.entity_id
_entity_poly.type
_entity_poly.pdbx_seq_one_letter_code
_entity_poly.pdbx_strand_id
1 'polypeptide(L)'
;MLRLSVPRVLVVLIGALLLTYAFAIAPITVSGGREAGPSGRVARAEPGAVRTGEALATAAPTAPPRPAAELFPPAGKAFIGLMTEKGPHDFTATNMFAAAAKHEPQVMLFSSGWAADQFDRTLFDRISERGMLPMLGWEPWDYLVDQAAREKNLPAREIDKLRSNQPAYQLSRITGGDFDPYLRSWADGIRSLGYPVAIRFAHEMNGDWYPWSEATNGNRPGEYVKAWRHVHDLFRAAGATNVIWVWSPNARWDKSTGNMSEFYPGDDYIDWVGATGYYGTGVFTDYRSFEAIFGPTITEIRTFSRKPLVITETGASDATGRKAEWIKDAFQVLPRYQDIIGLIWFEVNKELDWRVASSPAVAKAFAEGVADPRYQFTWSPGSLPRTAPDNQASRGPA
;
A
#
# COMPACT_ATOMS: atom_id res chain seq x y z
N MET A 1 -19.36 12.32 46.38
CA MET A 1 -18.40 12.90 45.40
C MET A 1 -17.77 11.75 44.62
N LEU A 2 -18.34 11.38 43.47
CA LEU A 2 -17.76 10.36 42.59
C LEU A 2 -16.80 11.06 41.62
N ARG A 3 -15.50 10.76 41.72
CA ARG A 3 -14.51 11.14 40.71
C ARG A 3 -14.70 10.23 39.49
N LEU A 4 -15.33 10.75 38.44
CA LEU A 4 -15.34 10.12 37.12
C LEU A 4 -13.96 10.29 36.49
N SER A 5 -13.24 9.19 36.33
CA SER A 5 -11.97 9.12 35.60
C SER A 5 -12.22 9.28 34.10
N VAL A 6 -11.61 10.31 33.51
CA VAL A 6 -11.77 10.78 32.12
C VAL A 6 -11.02 9.99 31.01
N PRO A 7 -10.17 8.95 31.22
CA PRO A 7 -9.29 8.52 30.13
C PRO A 7 -9.95 7.66 29.02
N ARG A 8 -11.15 7.09 29.23
CA ARG A 8 -11.75 6.15 28.25
C ARG A 8 -12.61 6.80 27.15
N VAL A 9 -13.11 8.03 27.37
CA VAL A 9 -14.04 8.68 26.42
C VAL A 9 -13.30 9.45 25.32
N LEU A 10 -12.08 9.95 25.59
CA LEU A 10 -11.27 10.64 24.59
C LEU A 10 -10.66 9.67 23.56
N VAL A 11 -10.23 8.49 23.99
CA VAL A 11 -9.52 7.51 23.14
C VAL A 11 -10.40 6.94 22.02
N VAL A 12 -11.69 6.71 22.29
CA VAL A 12 -12.63 6.16 21.30
C VAL A 12 -13.00 7.17 20.21
N LEU A 13 -12.79 8.47 20.43
CA LEU A 13 -12.92 9.48 19.36
C LEU A 13 -11.67 9.54 18.46
N ILE A 14 -10.53 8.97 18.90
CA ILE A 14 -9.21 9.16 18.28
C ILE A 14 -8.88 8.07 17.25
N GLY A 15 -9.32 6.83 17.45
CA GLY A 15 -9.21 5.76 16.43
C GLY A 15 -10.19 5.92 15.26
N ALA A 16 -11.32 6.59 15.51
CA ALA A 16 -12.37 6.92 14.53
C ALA A 16 -11.91 7.86 13.38
N LEU A 17 -10.86 8.67 13.62
CA LEU A 17 -10.53 9.84 12.81
C LEU A 17 -9.50 9.61 11.70
N LEU A 18 -8.91 8.42 11.60
CA LEU A 18 -7.84 8.12 10.63
C LEU A 18 -8.27 7.22 9.47
N LEU A 19 -9.53 6.80 9.44
CA LEU A 19 -9.90 5.61 8.68
C LEU A 19 -10.83 5.96 7.53
N THR A 20 -10.21 6.36 6.43
CA THR A 20 -10.80 6.08 5.11
C THR A 20 -9.70 5.71 4.16
N TYR A 21 -10.00 4.74 3.33
CA TYR A 21 -9.36 4.64 2.05
C TYR A 21 -10.37 4.87 0.92
N ALA A 22 -9.77 5.20 -0.22
CA ALA A 22 -10.31 5.88 -1.39
C ALA A 22 -11.40 5.12 -2.14
N PHE A 23 -12.54 5.75 -2.41
CA PHE A 23 -13.48 5.31 -3.44
C PHE A 23 -13.89 6.49 -4.32
N ALA A 24 -13.57 6.37 -5.61
CA ALA A 24 -13.99 7.32 -6.63
C ALA A 24 -14.83 6.58 -7.66
N ILE A 25 -16.05 7.06 -7.83
CA ILE A 25 -17.07 6.58 -8.76
C ILE A 25 -16.50 6.59 -10.19
N ALA A 26 -16.44 5.42 -10.85
CA ALA A 26 -16.33 5.36 -12.30
C ALA A 26 -17.71 5.68 -12.91
N PRO A 27 -17.81 6.58 -13.90
CA PRO A 27 -19.07 6.81 -14.61
C PRO A 27 -19.48 5.55 -15.38
N ILE A 28 -20.72 5.11 -15.16
CA ILE A 28 -21.37 4.02 -15.89
C ILE A 28 -21.39 4.40 -17.38
N THR A 29 -20.52 3.80 -18.19
CA THR A 29 -20.68 3.84 -19.64
C THR A 29 -21.75 2.83 -20.02
N VAL A 30 -22.92 3.35 -20.38
CA VAL A 30 -24.06 2.63 -20.94
C VAL A 30 -23.62 1.77 -22.13
N SER A 31 -23.89 0.47 -22.05
CA SER A 31 -23.72 -0.47 -23.15
C SER A 31 -24.65 -0.12 -24.31
N GLY A 32 -24.09 0.32 -25.42
CA GLY A 32 -24.83 0.53 -26.67
C GLY A 32 -24.61 -0.60 -27.67
N GLY A 33 -25.63 -1.44 -27.84
CA GLY A 33 -26.07 -2.00 -29.13
C GLY A 33 -25.09 -2.84 -29.96
N ARG A 34 -25.30 -4.16 -29.93
CA ARG A 34 -24.98 -5.07 -31.05
C ARG A 34 -25.87 -4.75 -32.25
N GLU A 35 -25.29 -4.62 -33.43
CA GLU A 35 -25.95 -4.92 -34.71
C GLU A 35 -25.08 -5.88 -35.53
N ALA A 36 -25.76 -6.78 -36.24
CA ALA A 36 -25.22 -7.98 -36.85
C ALA A 36 -25.16 -7.87 -38.39
N GLY A 37 -24.04 -8.32 -38.96
CA GLY A 37 -23.92 -8.90 -40.31
C GLY A 37 -24.03 -7.95 -41.53
N PRO A 38 -23.61 -8.39 -42.74
CA PRO A 38 -23.59 -9.79 -43.18
C PRO A 38 -22.32 -10.30 -43.90
N SER A 39 -22.21 -11.63 -43.87
CA SER A 39 -21.58 -12.61 -44.77
C SER A 39 -20.64 -12.20 -45.91
N GLY A 40 -19.50 -12.91 -46.02
CA GLY A 40 -18.65 -12.87 -47.21
C GLY A 40 -17.56 -13.95 -47.27
N ARG A 41 -17.92 -15.10 -47.85
CA ARG A 41 -17.10 -16.06 -48.64
C ARG A 41 -15.89 -16.78 -48.02
N VAL A 42 -16.09 -18.10 -47.98
CA VAL A 42 -15.13 -19.21 -47.96
C VAL A 42 -14.11 -19.09 -49.11
N ALA A 43 -12.82 -19.23 -48.81
CA ALA A 43 -11.79 -19.56 -49.78
C ALA A 43 -10.94 -20.73 -49.27
N ARG A 44 -10.83 -21.72 -50.16
CA ARG A 44 -10.32 -23.09 -50.01
C ARG A 44 -8.79 -23.08 -49.99
N ALA A 45 -8.18 -23.85 -49.08
CA ALA A 45 -6.76 -24.14 -49.10
C ALA A 45 -6.45 -25.28 -50.10
N GLU A 46 -5.42 -25.10 -50.93
CA GLU A 46 -4.79 -26.16 -51.71
C GLU A 46 -3.36 -26.43 -51.17
N PRO A 47 -2.89 -27.70 -51.15
CA PRO A 47 -1.58 -28.07 -50.65
C PRO A 47 -0.54 -28.15 -51.77
N GLY A 48 0.66 -27.59 -51.57
CA GLY A 48 1.72 -27.74 -52.55
C GLY A 48 3.11 -27.29 -52.11
N ALA A 49 4.06 -28.21 -52.27
CA ALA A 49 5.51 -28.05 -52.40
C ALA A 49 6.34 -27.82 -51.12
N VAL A 50 6.83 -28.95 -50.60
CA VAL A 50 8.09 -29.03 -49.85
C VAL A 50 9.24 -28.58 -50.76
N ARG A 51 9.99 -27.56 -50.35
CA ARG A 51 11.32 -27.26 -50.87
C ARG A 51 12.31 -27.29 -49.71
N THR A 52 13.19 -28.28 -49.74
CA THR A 52 14.40 -28.34 -48.92
C THR A 52 15.41 -27.33 -49.44
N GLY A 53 15.57 -26.22 -48.72
CA GLY A 53 16.68 -25.29 -48.91
C GLY A 53 17.52 -25.30 -47.64
N GLU A 54 18.75 -25.81 -47.73
CA GLU A 54 19.78 -25.61 -46.72
C GLU A 54 20.13 -24.11 -46.70
N ALA A 55 19.62 -23.39 -45.69
CA ALA A 55 20.03 -22.04 -45.40
C ALA A 55 21.12 -22.08 -44.32
N LEU A 56 22.34 -21.70 -44.71
CA LEU A 56 23.45 -21.41 -43.80
C LEU A 56 23.00 -20.36 -42.78
N ALA A 57 22.92 -20.75 -41.51
CA ALA A 57 22.60 -19.86 -40.41
C ALA A 57 23.76 -18.89 -40.18
N THR A 58 23.63 -17.66 -40.66
CA THR A 58 24.42 -16.53 -40.16
C THR A 58 23.91 -16.18 -38.76
N ALA A 59 24.78 -16.29 -37.76
CA ALA A 59 24.48 -15.91 -36.39
C ALA A 59 24.07 -14.43 -36.34
N ALA A 60 22.85 -14.17 -35.85
CA ALA A 60 22.38 -12.82 -35.57
C ALA A 60 23.27 -12.18 -34.50
N PRO A 61 23.57 -10.87 -34.60
CA PRO A 61 24.34 -10.17 -33.57
C PRO A 61 23.61 -10.31 -32.22
N THR A 62 24.30 -10.85 -31.23
CA THR A 62 23.84 -10.95 -29.86
C THR A 62 23.51 -9.54 -29.36
N ALA A 63 22.24 -9.33 -28.97
CA ALA A 63 21.83 -8.11 -28.31
C ALA A 63 22.76 -7.84 -27.11
N PRO A 64 23.14 -6.58 -26.84
CA PRO A 64 23.97 -6.27 -25.69
C PRO A 64 23.32 -6.83 -24.42
N PRO A 65 24.11 -7.33 -23.45
CA PRO A 65 23.57 -7.87 -22.22
C PRO A 65 22.69 -6.80 -21.56
N ARG A 66 21.45 -7.18 -21.24
CA ARG A 66 20.52 -6.33 -20.50
C ARG A 66 21.23 -5.89 -19.20
N PRO A 67 21.21 -4.59 -18.84
CA PRO A 67 21.77 -4.15 -17.57
C PRO A 67 21.25 -5.02 -16.43
N ALA A 68 22.12 -5.34 -15.46
CA ALA A 68 21.72 -6.09 -14.28
C ALA A 68 20.56 -5.35 -13.60
N ALA A 69 19.51 -6.08 -13.21
CA ALA A 69 18.36 -5.49 -12.55
C ALA A 69 18.79 -4.82 -11.24
N GLU A 70 18.49 -3.54 -11.09
CA GLU A 70 18.88 -2.76 -9.91
C GLU A 70 17.91 -3.01 -8.76
N LEU A 71 18.43 -3.03 -7.52
CA LEU A 71 17.60 -3.13 -6.33
C LEU A 71 16.79 -1.84 -6.14
N PHE A 72 15.54 -1.99 -5.71
CA PHE A 72 14.65 -0.91 -5.35
C PHE A 72 14.26 -0.97 -3.86
N PRO A 73 14.46 0.13 -3.12
CA PRO A 73 15.37 1.23 -3.49
C PRO A 73 16.84 0.73 -3.49
N PRO A 74 17.77 1.42 -4.16
CA PRO A 74 19.19 1.05 -4.11
C PRO A 74 19.76 1.07 -2.69
N ALA A 75 20.88 0.37 -2.48
CA ALA A 75 21.57 0.36 -1.19
C ALA A 75 21.85 1.78 -0.69
N GLY A 76 21.59 2.06 0.59
CA GLY A 76 21.72 3.39 1.20
C GLY A 76 20.67 4.43 0.77
N LYS A 77 19.76 4.10 -0.15
CA LYS A 77 18.65 4.96 -0.58
C LYS A 77 17.34 4.60 0.12
N ALA A 78 16.39 5.54 0.10
CA ALA A 78 15.02 5.32 0.56
C ALA A 78 14.04 6.05 -0.38
N PHE A 79 12.90 5.46 -0.69
CA PHE A 79 11.92 6.08 -1.58
C PHE A 79 10.98 7.04 -0.86
N ILE A 80 10.40 7.98 -1.61
CA ILE A 80 9.25 8.77 -1.21
C ILE A 80 8.06 8.28 -2.01
N GLY A 81 7.04 7.80 -1.31
CA GLY A 81 5.78 7.38 -1.90
C GLY A 81 4.66 8.36 -1.58
N LEU A 82 3.54 8.14 -2.26
CA LEU A 82 2.34 8.94 -2.11
C LEU A 82 1.10 8.06 -2.07
N MET A 83 0.11 8.49 -1.30
CA MET A 83 -1.27 8.07 -1.44
C MET A 83 -2.15 9.31 -1.63
N THR A 84 -3.15 9.24 -2.51
CA THR A 84 -4.09 10.34 -2.78
C THR A 84 -5.55 9.87 -2.72
N GLU A 85 -6.47 10.84 -2.67
CA GLU A 85 -7.94 10.72 -2.86
C GLU A 85 -8.34 9.67 -3.91
N LYS A 86 -7.76 9.83 -5.09
CA LYS A 86 -8.20 9.16 -6.30
C LYS A 86 -7.20 8.11 -6.79
N GLY A 87 -6.04 7.99 -6.13
CA GLY A 87 -4.98 7.06 -6.49
C GLY A 87 -4.71 7.03 -8.01
N PRO A 88 -4.72 5.84 -8.63
CA PRO A 88 -4.48 5.70 -10.08
C PRO A 88 -5.61 6.20 -10.97
N HIS A 89 -6.79 6.54 -10.43
CA HIS A 89 -7.90 7.02 -11.24
C HIS A 89 -7.69 8.47 -11.70
N ASP A 90 -7.06 9.30 -10.86
CA ASP A 90 -6.77 10.71 -11.15
C ASP A 90 -5.46 11.15 -10.46
N PHE A 91 -4.49 11.58 -11.28
CA PHE A 91 -3.15 12.00 -10.85
C PHE A 91 -3.04 13.50 -10.55
N THR A 92 -4.14 14.26 -10.52
CA THR A 92 -4.11 15.70 -10.26
C THR A 92 -3.44 16.02 -8.92
N ALA A 93 -3.84 15.35 -7.83
CA ALA A 93 -3.22 15.52 -6.53
C ALA A 93 -1.73 15.09 -6.54
N THR A 94 -1.40 14.02 -7.26
CA THR A 94 0.00 13.57 -7.45
C THR A 94 0.85 14.62 -8.13
N ASN A 95 0.36 15.25 -9.19
CA ASN A 95 1.07 16.31 -9.91
C ASN A 95 1.25 17.56 -9.04
N MET A 96 0.23 17.91 -8.24
CA MET A 96 0.31 19.03 -7.28
C MET A 96 1.36 18.75 -6.20
N PHE A 97 1.39 17.53 -5.66
CA PHE A 97 2.41 17.09 -4.72
C PHE A 97 3.81 17.18 -5.36
N ALA A 98 4.01 16.61 -6.55
CA ALA A 98 5.31 16.60 -7.20
C ALA A 98 5.85 18.00 -7.47
N ALA A 99 4.98 18.93 -7.90
CA ALA A 99 5.32 20.34 -8.08
C ALA A 99 5.66 21.04 -6.76
N ALA A 100 4.91 20.77 -5.68
CA ALA A 100 5.12 21.37 -4.37
C ALA A 100 6.41 20.85 -3.69
N ALA A 101 6.61 19.54 -3.73
CA ALA A 101 7.76 18.84 -3.15
C ALA A 101 9.02 18.94 -4.02
N LYS A 102 8.89 19.34 -5.29
CA LYS A 102 9.96 19.31 -6.30
C LYS A 102 10.60 17.92 -6.41
N HIS A 103 9.76 16.88 -6.30
CA HIS A 103 10.18 15.49 -6.22
C HIS A 103 9.08 14.59 -6.78
N GLU A 104 9.43 13.74 -7.74
CA GLU A 104 8.50 12.74 -8.25
C GLU A 104 8.43 11.56 -7.26
N PRO A 105 7.24 11.18 -6.78
CA PRO A 105 7.10 10.00 -5.92
C PRO A 105 7.52 8.74 -6.69
N GLN A 106 8.11 7.77 -5.99
CA GLN A 106 8.56 6.50 -6.59
C GLN A 106 7.66 5.32 -6.23
N VAL A 107 6.69 5.51 -5.36
CA VAL A 107 5.69 4.50 -4.98
C VAL A 107 4.32 5.16 -4.91
N MET A 108 3.29 4.55 -5.49
CA MET A 108 1.91 4.96 -5.26
C MET A 108 1.18 3.89 -4.48
N LEU A 109 0.76 4.23 -3.27
CA LEU A 109 -0.19 3.45 -2.49
C LEU A 109 -1.61 3.83 -2.90
N PHE A 110 -2.43 2.83 -3.23
CA PHE A 110 -3.86 2.96 -3.45
C PHE A 110 -4.57 1.75 -2.85
N SER A 111 -5.86 1.87 -2.54
CA SER A 111 -6.62 0.76 -1.96
C SER A 111 -7.58 0.12 -2.92
N SER A 112 -7.90 -1.13 -2.62
CA SER A 112 -8.98 -1.88 -3.24
C SER A 112 -9.69 -2.76 -2.21
N GLY A 113 -11.01 -2.72 -2.23
CA GLY A 113 -11.88 -3.48 -1.33
C GLY A 113 -12.57 -4.67 -2.00
N TRP A 114 -12.72 -5.76 -1.26
CA TRP A 114 -13.12 -7.07 -1.83
C TRP A 114 -14.57 -7.18 -2.28
N ALA A 115 -15.48 -6.30 -1.83
CA ALA A 115 -16.90 -6.40 -2.20
C ALA A 115 -17.19 -6.14 -3.67
N ALA A 116 -16.51 -5.16 -4.27
CA ALA A 116 -16.86 -4.65 -5.59
C ALA A 116 -15.69 -4.69 -6.57
N ASP A 117 -14.46 -4.54 -6.08
CA ASP A 117 -13.34 -4.33 -6.97
C ASP A 117 -12.84 -5.64 -7.56
N GLN A 118 -12.66 -5.66 -8.87
CA GLN A 118 -11.99 -6.73 -9.58
C GLN A 118 -10.59 -6.28 -9.98
N PHE A 119 -9.69 -7.23 -10.26
CA PHE A 119 -8.38 -6.88 -10.78
C PHE A 119 -8.51 -6.08 -12.08
N ASP A 120 -7.93 -4.88 -12.08
CA ASP A 120 -7.86 -4.01 -13.25
C ASP A 120 -6.39 -3.67 -13.54
N ARG A 121 -5.83 -4.33 -14.56
CA ARG A 121 -4.46 -4.11 -15.04
C ARG A 121 -4.18 -2.64 -15.35
N THR A 122 -5.17 -1.90 -15.83
CA THR A 122 -4.97 -0.50 -16.26
C THR A 122 -4.59 0.41 -15.10
N LEU A 123 -5.06 0.14 -13.88
CA LEU A 123 -4.70 0.92 -12.70
C LEU A 123 -3.22 0.75 -12.34
N PHE A 124 -2.71 -0.48 -12.41
CA PHE A 124 -1.30 -0.79 -12.17
C PHE A 124 -0.40 -0.20 -13.25
N ASP A 125 -0.79 -0.37 -14.52
CA ASP A 125 -0.01 0.13 -15.65
C ASP A 125 0.10 1.67 -15.61
N ARG A 126 -0.98 2.38 -15.31
CA ARG A 126 -0.97 3.86 -15.18
C ARG A 126 -0.01 4.35 -14.09
N ILE A 127 0.17 3.59 -13.01
CA ILE A 127 1.16 3.89 -11.97
C ILE A 127 2.57 3.60 -12.49
N SER A 128 2.76 2.41 -13.06
CA SER A 128 4.05 1.94 -13.57
C SER A 128 4.61 2.83 -14.69
N GLU A 129 3.78 3.26 -15.63
CA GLU A 129 4.11 4.17 -16.73
C GLU A 129 4.62 5.54 -16.26
N ARG A 130 4.31 5.92 -15.01
CA ARG A 130 4.79 7.13 -14.36
C ARG A 130 6.07 6.92 -13.54
N GLY A 131 6.70 5.74 -13.63
CA GLY A 131 7.93 5.44 -12.89
C GLY A 131 7.70 5.23 -11.40
N MET A 132 6.50 4.79 -11.01
CA MET A 132 6.16 4.46 -9.63
C MET A 132 5.91 2.96 -9.47
N LEU A 133 6.40 2.38 -8.37
CA LEU A 133 5.98 1.04 -7.93
C LEU A 133 4.52 1.10 -7.46
N PRO A 134 3.61 0.28 -8.01
CA PRO A 134 2.27 0.16 -7.46
C PRO A 134 2.31 -0.57 -6.11
N MET A 135 1.73 0.04 -5.08
CA MET A 135 1.46 -0.60 -3.80
C MET A 135 -0.05 -0.66 -3.57
N LEU A 136 -0.58 -1.87 -3.42
CA LEU A 136 -2.00 -2.14 -3.20
C LEU A 136 -2.28 -2.30 -1.70
N GLY A 137 -3.02 -1.38 -1.11
CA GLY A 137 -3.74 -1.59 0.15
C GLY A 137 -4.92 -2.52 -0.10
N TRP A 138 -4.78 -3.80 0.23
CA TRP A 138 -5.77 -4.81 -0.15
C TRP A 138 -6.65 -5.17 1.04
N GLU A 139 -7.90 -4.73 0.98
CA GLU A 139 -8.75 -4.59 2.15
C GLU A 139 -9.93 -5.59 2.09
N PRO A 140 -9.98 -6.60 2.99
CA PRO A 140 -11.08 -7.56 3.02
C PRO A 140 -12.31 -6.97 3.70
N TRP A 141 -13.09 -6.19 2.95
CA TRP A 141 -14.35 -5.60 3.41
C TRP A 141 -15.27 -5.15 2.26
N ASP A 142 -16.50 -4.85 2.62
CA ASP A 142 -17.43 -4.04 1.84
C ASP A 142 -17.34 -2.58 2.24
N TYR A 143 -16.56 -1.84 1.46
CA TYR A 143 -16.39 -0.42 1.64
C TYR A 143 -17.63 0.39 1.25
N LEU A 144 -18.53 -0.15 0.42
CA LEU A 144 -19.71 0.57 -0.05
C LEU A 144 -20.65 0.87 1.11
N VAL A 145 -20.61 0.05 2.17
CA VAL A 145 -21.33 0.29 3.42
C VAL A 145 -20.83 1.58 4.09
N ASP A 146 -19.51 1.78 4.17
CA ASP A 146 -18.90 2.98 4.74
C ASP A 146 -19.15 4.21 3.86
N GLN A 147 -18.98 4.05 2.54
CA GLN A 147 -19.27 5.10 1.57
C GLN A 147 -20.73 5.58 1.67
N ALA A 148 -21.69 4.66 1.66
CA ALA A 148 -23.11 5.01 1.75
C ALA A 148 -23.46 5.66 3.10
N ALA A 149 -22.80 5.27 4.19
CA ALA A 149 -22.95 5.91 5.50
C ALA A 149 -22.43 7.36 5.50
N ARG A 150 -21.31 7.60 4.82
CA ARG A 150 -20.74 8.96 4.65
C ARG A 150 -21.59 9.85 3.76
N GLU A 151 -22.11 9.32 2.66
CA GLU A 151 -23.03 10.05 1.77
C GLU A 151 -24.31 10.49 2.49
N LYS A 152 -24.74 9.71 3.50
CA LYS A 152 -25.86 10.04 4.40
C LYS A 152 -25.47 10.98 5.55
N ASN A 153 -24.21 11.41 5.62
CA ASN A 153 -23.65 12.23 6.70
C ASN A 153 -23.93 11.63 8.09
N LEU A 154 -23.83 10.30 8.23
CA LEU A 154 -23.98 9.66 9.53
C LEU A 154 -22.86 10.11 10.50
N PRO A 155 -23.10 10.11 11.82
CA PRO A 155 -22.06 10.41 12.80
C PRO A 155 -20.86 9.48 12.65
N ALA A 156 -19.64 10.00 12.86
CA ALA A 156 -18.40 9.22 12.72
C ALA A 156 -18.43 7.87 13.46
N ARG A 157 -18.91 7.86 14.71
CA ARG A 157 -19.05 6.63 15.52
C ARG A 157 -19.96 5.58 14.88
N GLU A 158 -20.99 6.01 14.16
CA GLU A 158 -21.90 5.09 13.48
C GLU A 158 -21.23 4.52 12.22
N ILE A 159 -20.53 5.37 11.47
CA ILE A 159 -19.71 4.94 10.33
C ILE A 159 -18.66 3.91 10.79
N ASP A 160 -17.94 4.16 11.89
CA ASP A 160 -16.92 3.23 12.39
C ASP A 160 -17.50 1.89 12.82
N LYS A 161 -18.69 1.91 13.43
CA LYS A 161 -19.39 0.69 13.80
C LYS A 161 -19.80 -0.10 12.55
N LEU A 162 -20.28 0.57 11.51
CA LEU A 162 -20.63 -0.06 10.23
C LEU A 162 -19.39 -0.61 9.50
N ARG A 163 -18.30 0.14 9.51
CA ARG A 163 -17.00 -0.28 8.95
C ARG A 163 -16.50 -1.53 9.65
N SER A 164 -16.39 -1.51 10.97
CA SER A 164 -15.80 -2.61 11.74
C SER A 164 -16.68 -3.85 11.79
N ASN A 165 -18.01 -3.71 11.77
CA ASN A 165 -18.96 -4.82 11.92
C ASN A 165 -19.38 -5.43 10.57
N GLN A 166 -18.51 -6.23 9.97
CA GLN A 166 -18.75 -6.93 8.72
C GLN A 166 -18.33 -8.42 8.81
N PRO A 167 -19.11 -9.28 9.49
CA PRO A 167 -18.75 -10.68 9.73
C PRO A 167 -18.65 -11.53 8.44
N ALA A 168 -19.16 -11.03 7.30
CA ALA A 168 -18.93 -11.66 6.01
C ALA A 168 -17.43 -11.72 5.63
N TYR A 169 -16.60 -10.82 6.17
CA TYR A 169 -15.17 -10.72 5.90
C TYR A 169 -14.28 -11.11 7.09
N GLN A 170 -14.84 -11.79 8.10
CA GLN A 170 -14.06 -12.29 9.23
C GLN A 170 -12.93 -13.24 8.76
N LEU A 171 -11.81 -13.24 9.48
CA LEU A 171 -10.57 -13.93 9.11
C LEU A 171 -10.76 -15.43 8.89
N SER A 172 -11.60 -16.07 9.70
CA SER A 172 -11.90 -17.50 9.58
C SER A 172 -12.54 -17.89 8.24
N ARG A 173 -13.28 -16.99 7.58
CA ARG A 173 -13.86 -17.22 6.25
C ARG A 173 -12.81 -17.11 5.14
N ILE A 174 -11.84 -16.22 5.31
CA ILE A 174 -10.67 -16.12 4.43
C ILE A 174 -9.89 -17.43 4.49
N THR A 175 -9.53 -17.89 5.70
CA THR A 175 -8.83 -19.18 5.87
C THR A 175 -9.67 -20.40 5.50
N GLY A 176 -11.00 -20.27 5.54
CA GLY A 176 -11.94 -21.32 5.15
C GLY A 176 -12.05 -21.50 3.63
N GLY A 177 -11.49 -20.56 2.86
CA GLY A 177 -11.44 -20.62 1.41
C GLY A 177 -12.62 -19.94 0.69
N ASP A 178 -13.49 -19.24 1.42
CA ASP A 178 -14.69 -18.58 0.85
C ASP A 178 -14.32 -17.55 -0.24
N PHE A 179 -13.11 -16.98 -0.13
CA PHE A 179 -12.59 -15.96 -1.05
C PHE A 179 -11.55 -16.50 -2.04
N ASP A 180 -11.24 -17.79 -2.03
CA ASP A 180 -10.18 -18.38 -2.87
C ASP A 180 -10.35 -18.10 -4.37
N PRO A 181 -11.56 -18.18 -4.96
CA PRO A 181 -11.74 -17.85 -6.37
C PRO A 181 -11.36 -16.40 -6.68
N TYR A 182 -11.73 -15.46 -5.80
CA TYR A 182 -11.37 -14.04 -5.91
C TYR A 182 -9.85 -13.85 -5.73
N LEU A 183 -9.27 -14.47 -4.71
CA LEU A 183 -7.84 -14.37 -4.43
C LEU A 183 -6.99 -14.92 -5.59
N ARG A 184 -7.42 -16.02 -6.21
CA ARG A 184 -6.75 -16.61 -7.39
C ARG A 184 -6.87 -15.72 -8.62
N SER A 185 -8.02 -15.09 -8.87
CA SER A 185 -8.16 -14.17 -10.01
C SER A 185 -7.23 -12.96 -9.89
N TRP A 186 -7.07 -12.43 -8.67
CA TRP A 186 -6.08 -11.38 -8.37
C TRP A 186 -4.65 -11.87 -8.51
N ALA A 187 -4.33 -13.08 -8.02
CA ALA A 187 -3.00 -13.66 -8.18
C ALA A 187 -2.61 -13.82 -9.66
N ASP A 188 -3.54 -14.32 -10.49
CA ASP A 188 -3.34 -14.44 -11.94
C ASP A 188 -3.17 -13.06 -12.60
N GLY A 189 -4.00 -12.09 -12.20
CA GLY A 189 -3.93 -10.71 -12.67
C GLY A 189 -2.58 -10.06 -12.36
N ILE A 190 -2.17 -10.10 -11.09
CA ILE A 190 -0.89 -9.54 -10.64
C ILE A 190 0.28 -10.24 -11.33
N ARG A 191 0.25 -11.57 -11.46
CA ARG A 191 1.26 -12.33 -12.21
C ARG A 191 1.37 -11.84 -13.65
N SER A 192 0.25 -11.54 -14.31
CA SER A 192 0.21 -11.09 -15.70
C SER A 192 0.85 -9.72 -15.95
N LEU A 193 1.07 -8.92 -14.90
CA LEU A 193 1.74 -7.61 -15.03
C LEU A 193 3.20 -7.76 -15.47
N GLY A 194 3.89 -8.81 -15.00
CA GLY A 194 5.29 -9.06 -15.36
C GLY A 194 6.31 -8.11 -14.72
N TYR A 195 5.87 -7.22 -13.83
CA TYR A 195 6.71 -6.31 -13.04
C TYR A 195 6.31 -6.34 -11.55
N PRO A 196 7.18 -5.87 -10.63
CA PRO A 196 6.90 -5.92 -9.20
C PRO A 196 5.67 -5.11 -8.80
N VAL A 197 4.87 -5.66 -7.88
CA VAL A 197 3.78 -4.96 -7.20
C VAL A 197 3.89 -5.23 -5.70
N ALA A 198 3.78 -4.19 -4.88
CA ALA A 198 3.70 -4.35 -3.44
C ALA A 198 2.25 -4.59 -3.00
N ILE A 199 2.02 -5.56 -2.12
CA ILE A 199 0.70 -5.84 -1.54
C ILE A 199 0.77 -5.65 -0.03
N ARG A 200 -0.01 -4.69 0.45
CA ARG A 200 -0.23 -4.36 1.86
C ARG A 200 -1.60 -4.90 2.28
N PHE A 201 -1.68 -6.23 2.39
CA PHE A 201 -2.92 -6.94 2.70
C PHE A 201 -3.35 -6.70 4.15
N ALA A 202 -4.64 -6.39 4.37
CA ALA A 202 -5.27 -6.31 5.69
C ALA A 202 -4.40 -5.57 6.72
N HIS A 203 -4.06 -4.31 6.42
CA HIS A 203 -3.18 -3.47 7.23
C HIS A 203 -3.82 -3.08 8.57
N GLU A 204 -3.00 -2.63 9.52
CA GLU A 204 -3.44 -2.11 10.81
C GLU A 204 -4.31 -3.08 11.62
N MET A 205 -4.04 -4.37 11.43
CA MET A 205 -4.71 -5.49 12.08
C MET A 205 -4.67 -5.43 13.61
N ASN A 206 -3.70 -4.72 14.18
CA ASN A 206 -3.52 -4.50 15.62
C ASN A 206 -4.42 -3.38 16.21
N GLY A 207 -5.27 -2.74 15.38
CA GLY A 207 -6.35 -1.86 15.82
C GLY A 207 -7.67 -2.61 16.07
N ASP A 208 -8.77 -1.87 16.16
CA ASP A 208 -10.13 -2.39 16.42
C ASP A 208 -11.19 -1.89 15.43
N TRP A 209 -10.75 -1.27 14.34
CA TRP A 209 -11.60 -0.46 13.49
C TRP A 209 -11.84 -1.04 12.09
N TYR A 210 -11.13 -2.10 11.74
CA TYR A 210 -11.34 -2.83 10.50
C TYR A 210 -11.97 -4.20 10.73
N PRO A 211 -12.72 -4.74 9.74
CA PRO A 211 -13.33 -6.06 9.85
C PRO A 211 -12.37 -7.22 10.09
N TRP A 212 -11.11 -7.04 9.69
CA TRP A 212 -10.04 -8.02 9.78
C TRP A 212 -9.16 -7.86 11.02
N SER A 213 -9.48 -6.92 11.92
CA SER A 213 -8.82 -6.82 13.23
C SER A 213 -9.22 -8.00 14.11
N GLU A 214 -8.27 -8.56 14.87
CA GLU A 214 -8.59 -9.68 15.79
C GLU A 214 -9.49 -9.26 16.97
N ALA A 215 -9.72 -7.96 17.15
CA ALA A 215 -10.66 -7.41 18.13
C ALA A 215 -12.12 -7.29 17.62
N THR A 216 -12.39 -7.60 16.35
CA THR A 216 -13.71 -7.36 15.71
C THR A 216 -14.32 -8.66 15.13
N ASN A 217 -15.63 -8.65 14.83
CA ASN A 217 -16.36 -9.72 14.13
C ASN A 217 -16.21 -11.16 14.67
N GLY A 218 -15.78 -11.35 15.91
CA GLY A 218 -15.52 -12.68 16.46
C GLY A 218 -14.22 -13.32 15.96
N ASN A 219 -13.36 -12.54 15.29
CA ASN A 219 -11.98 -12.92 15.00
C ASN A 219 -11.25 -13.28 16.30
N ARG A 220 -10.29 -14.19 16.22
CA ARG A 220 -9.57 -14.73 17.39
C ARG A 220 -8.06 -14.51 17.28
N PRO A 221 -7.34 -14.46 18.41
CA PRO A 221 -5.89 -14.42 18.42
C PRO A 221 -5.24 -15.46 17.50
N GLY A 222 -4.39 -14.99 16.58
CA GLY A 222 -3.66 -15.80 15.60
C GLY A 222 -4.43 -16.16 14.33
N GLU A 223 -5.71 -15.77 14.18
CA GLU A 223 -6.43 -15.94 12.92
C GLU A 223 -5.89 -15.02 11.82
N TYR A 224 -5.34 -13.86 12.17
CA TYR A 224 -4.75 -12.93 11.22
C TYR A 224 -3.56 -13.58 10.52
N VAL A 225 -2.68 -14.19 11.32
CA VAL A 225 -1.50 -14.92 10.81
C VAL A 225 -1.91 -16.04 9.87
N LYS A 226 -2.96 -16.80 10.21
CA LYS A 226 -3.47 -17.88 9.34
C LYS A 226 -4.02 -17.31 8.03
N ALA A 227 -4.80 -16.24 8.07
CA ALA A 227 -5.36 -15.60 6.88
C ALA A 227 -4.26 -15.04 5.98
N TRP A 228 -3.26 -14.36 6.55
CA TRP A 228 -2.09 -13.87 5.81
C TRP A 228 -1.39 -15.00 5.06
N ARG A 229 -1.02 -16.08 5.77
CA ARG A 229 -0.31 -17.21 5.18
C ARG A 229 -1.12 -17.89 4.09
N HIS A 230 -2.44 -18.04 4.30
CA HIS A 230 -3.35 -18.59 3.29
C HIS A 230 -3.35 -17.78 2.00
N VAL A 231 -3.52 -16.45 2.09
CA VAL A 231 -3.50 -15.56 0.92
C VAL A 231 -2.15 -15.60 0.22
N HIS A 232 -1.05 -15.53 0.97
CA HIS A 232 0.30 -15.65 0.43
C HIS A 232 0.51 -16.97 -0.33
N ASP A 233 0.11 -18.09 0.26
CA ASP A 233 0.31 -19.42 -0.30
C ASP A 233 -0.52 -19.64 -1.57
N LEU A 234 -1.70 -19.03 -1.68
CA LEU A 234 -2.48 -19.01 -2.93
C LEU A 234 -1.75 -18.28 -4.06
N PHE A 235 -1.16 -17.11 -3.78
CA PHE A 235 -0.38 -16.36 -4.75
C PHE A 235 0.88 -17.13 -5.18
N ARG A 236 1.57 -17.74 -4.21
CA ARG A 236 2.72 -18.61 -4.48
C ARG A 236 2.32 -19.79 -5.36
N ALA A 237 1.20 -20.44 -5.08
CA ALA A 237 0.69 -21.57 -5.87
C ALA A 237 0.27 -21.15 -7.29
N ALA A 238 -0.21 -19.92 -7.47
CA ALA A 238 -0.51 -19.34 -8.79
C ALA A 238 0.76 -18.90 -9.57
N GLY A 239 1.93 -18.93 -8.92
CA GLY A 239 3.19 -18.48 -9.52
C GLY A 239 3.36 -16.97 -9.60
N ALA A 240 2.58 -16.21 -8.82
CA ALA A 240 2.67 -14.75 -8.71
C ALA A 240 3.90 -14.34 -7.86
N THR A 241 5.09 -14.52 -8.44
CA THR A 241 6.39 -14.28 -7.79
C THR A 241 6.86 -12.82 -7.88
N ASN A 242 6.10 -11.98 -8.59
CA ASN A 242 6.34 -10.54 -8.70
C ASN A 242 5.66 -9.71 -7.60
N VAL A 243 5.23 -10.35 -6.51
CA VAL A 243 4.64 -9.67 -5.35
C VAL A 243 5.70 -9.36 -4.31
N ILE A 244 5.64 -8.14 -3.76
CA ILE A 244 6.36 -7.71 -2.57
C ILE A 244 5.35 -7.69 -1.42
N TRP A 245 5.49 -8.60 -0.45
CA TRP A 245 4.55 -8.70 0.67
C TRP A 245 4.89 -7.70 1.79
N VAL A 246 3.96 -6.79 2.09
CA VAL A 246 4.16 -5.68 3.03
C VAL A 246 3.26 -5.83 4.26
N TRP A 247 3.81 -6.41 5.34
CA TRP A 247 3.08 -6.56 6.62
C TRP A 247 3.12 -5.26 7.41
N SER A 248 1.97 -4.60 7.60
CA SER A 248 1.90 -3.20 8.01
C SER A 248 0.98 -2.98 9.23
N PRO A 249 1.48 -3.05 10.47
CA PRO A 249 0.72 -2.64 11.65
C PRO A 249 0.54 -1.12 11.77
N ASN A 250 -0.41 -0.71 12.61
CA ASN A 250 -0.51 0.66 13.12
C ASN A 250 0.55 0.89 14.20
N ALA A 251 1.12 2.09 14.26
CA ALA A 251 2.11 2.47 15.27
C ALA A 251 1.52 2.38 16.68
N ARG A 252 2.37 2.10 17.68
CA ARG A 252 1.93 2.02 19.07
C ARG A 252 1.43 3.36 19.55
N TRP A 253 0.16 3.40 19.93
CA TRP A 253 -0.49 4.60 20.44
C TRP A 253 -0.93 4.46 21.90
N ASP A 254 -1.02 3.24 22.43
CA ASP A 254 -1.14 2.95 23.85
C ASP A 254 -0.67 1.53 24.23
N LYS A 255 -0.82 1.15 25.51
CA LYS A 255 -0.48 -0.19 26.03
C LYS A 255 -1.56 -1.26 25.79
N SER A 256 -2.69 -0.91 25.18
CA SER A 256 -3.81 -1.83 24.91
C SER A 256 -3.69 -2.54 23.56
N THR A 257 -2.89 -1.98 22.64
CA THR A 257 -2.47 -2.68 21.42
C THR A 257 -1.68 -3.95 21.75
N GLY A 258 -2.12 -5.10 21.22
CA GLY A 258 -1.48 -6.41 21.41
C GLY A 258 0.01 -6.41 21.01
N ASN A 259 0.74 -7.45 21.39
CA ASN A 259 2.14 -7.57 20.96
C ASN A 259 2.17 -7.75 19.44
N MET A 260 2.98 -6.97 18.73
CA MET A 260 3.02 -7.00 17.26
C MET A 260 3.47 -8.37 16.74
N SER A 261 4.26 -9.10 17.52
CA SER A 261 4.67 -10.47 17.21
C SER A 261 3.49 -11.46 17.11
N GLU A 262 2.33 -11.16 17.73
CA GLU A 262 1.14 -12.02 17.68
C GLU A 262 0.46 -11.99 16.31
N PHE A 263 0.61 -10.88 15.58
CA PHE A 263 0.07 -10.70 14.22
C PHE A 263 1.10 -10.99 13.13
N TYR A 264 2.32 -11.34 13.50
CA TYR A 264 3.45 -11.42 12.58
C TYR A 264 3.52 -12.79 11.88
N PRO A 265 3.42 -12.86 10.54
CA PRO A 265 3.33 -14.13 9.81
C PRO A 265 4.67 -14.86 9.64
N GLY A 266 5.80 -14.23 9.98
CA GLY A 266 7.14 -14.77 9.81
C GLY A 266 7.89 -14.19 8.60
N ASP A 267 9.22 -14.19 8.65
CA ASP A 267 10.09 -13.61 7.62
C ASP A 267 9.97 -14.31 6.25
N ASP A 268 9.48 -15.55 6.22
CA ASP A 268 9.23 -16.32 4.98
C ASP A 268 7.96 -15.88 4.23
N TYR A 269 7.12 -15.09 4.88
CA TYR A 269 5.81 -14.65 4.38
C TYR A 269 5.75 -13.14 4.11
N ILE A 270 6.87 -12.43 4.28
CA ILE A 270 6.97 -10.98 4.08
C ILE A 270 8.27 -10.59 3.39
N ASP A 271 8.22 -9.50 2.65
CA ASP A 271 9.38 -8.86 2.05
C ASP A 271 9.72 -7.56 2.78
N TRP A 272 8.69 -6.77 3.10
CA TRP A 272 8.81 -5.52 3.83
C TRP A 272 7.94 -5.50 5.09
N VAL A 273 8.46 -4.86 6.13
CA VAL A 273 7.67 -4.40 7.27
C VAL A 273 7.11 -3.02 6.95
N GLY A 274 5.84 -2.79 7.23
CA GLY A 274 5.17 -1.49 7.21
C GLY A 274 5.00 -0.89 8.60
N ALA A 275 4.58 0.36 8.64
CA ALA A 275 4.07 1.03 9.83
C ALA A 275 3.21 2.23 9.41
N THR A 276 1.98 2.31 9.93
CA THR A 276 1.13 3.51 9.78
C THR A 276 1.21 4.37 11.04
N GLY A 277 1.32 5.69 10.91
CA GLY A 277 1.23 6.60 12.05
C GLY A 277 1.12 8.07 11.63
N TYR A 278 0.49 8.90 12.45
CA TYR A 278 0.19 10.28 12.10
C TYR A 278 0.48 11.24 13.25
N TYR A 279 0.92 12.46 12.91
CA TYR A 279 1.00 13.56 13.87
C TYR A 279 -0.24 14.44 13.83
N GLY A 280 -0.76 14.79 15.01
CA GLY A 280 -1.75 15.84 15.16
C GLY A 280 -3.20 15.38 14.97
N THR A 281 -3.47 14.10 15.25
CA THR A 281 -4.81 13.51 15.21
C THR A 281 -5.66 13.98 16.40
N GLY A 282 -6.40 15.07 16.21
CA GLY A 282 -7.33 15.63 17.20
C GLY A 282 -7.04 17.09 17.57
N VAL A 283 -8.08 17.79 18.04
CA VAL A 283 -8.11 19.26 18.25
C VAL A 283 -7.20 19.76 19.38
N PHE A 284 -6.68 18.85 20.23
CA PHE A 284 -5.85 19.17 21.41
C PHE A 284 -4.64 18.24 21.52
N THR A 285 -3.96 17.96 20.41
CA THR A 285 -2.79 17.09 20.43
C THR A 285 -1.52 17.86 20.75
N ASP A 286 -0.84 17.45 21.82
CA ASP A 286 0.55 17.84 22.06
C ASP A 286 1.42 17.42 20.89
N TYR A 287 2.52 18.14 20.66
CA TYR A 287 3.47 17.78 19.62
C TYR A 287 4.06 16.40 19.89
N ARG A 288 3.99 15.53 18.86
CA ARG A 288 4.64 14.22 18.85
C ARG A 288 5.54 14.13 17.64
N SER A 289 6.85 14.06 17.88
CA SER A 289 7.85 13.87 16.82
C SER A 289 7.69 12.52 16.13
N PHE A 290 8.34 12.35 14.98
CA PHE A 290 8.47 11.06 14.31
C PHE A 290 8.97 9.95 15.25
N GLU A 291 10.03 10.20 16.03
CA GLU A 291 10.55 9.21 16.99
C GLU A 291 9.52 8.84 18.06
N ALA A 292 8.74 9.81 18.54
CA ALA A 292 7.69 9.55 19.53
C ALA A 292 6.52 8.74 18.97
N ILE A 293 6.27 8.79 17.65
CA ILE A 293 5.21 8.02 16.98
C ILE A 293 5.72 6.62 16.63
N PHE A 294 6.86 6.51 15.97
CA PHE A 294 7.31 5.25 15.36
C PHE A 294 8.37 4.51 16.17
N GLY A 295 9.15 5.20 17.01
CA GLY A 295 10.27 4.62 17.76
C GLY A 295 9.91 3.38 18.58
N PRO A 296 8.82 3.38 19.37
CA PRO A 296 8.39 2.19 20.12
C PRO A 296 8.04 0.99 19.21
N THR A 297 7.32 1.25 18.11
CA THR A 297 6.96 0.24 17.12
C THR A 297 8.18 -0.36 16.43
N ILE A 298 9.11 0.50 15.98
CA ILE A 298 10.36 0.05 15.36
C ILE A 298 11.16 -0.80 16.36
N THR A 299 11.30 -0.33 17.61
CA THR A 299 12.04 -1.06 18.66
C THR A 299 11.47 -2.45 18.87
N GLU A 300 10.15 -2.59 18.96
CA GLU A 300 9.50 -3.88 19.14
C GLU A 300 9.67 -4.79 17.93
N ILE A 301 9.42 -4.30 16.71
CA ILE A 301 9.56 -5.13 15.50
C ILE A 301 10.99 -5.67 15.37
N ARG A 302 11.97 -4.86 15.78
CA ARG A 302 13.38 -5.26 15.82
C ARG A 302 13.72 -6.28 16.91
N THR A 303 12.76 -6.74 17.70
CA THR A 303 12.96 -7.93 18.55
C THR A 303 12.74 -9.23 17.79
N PHE A 304 12.01 -9.23 16.67
CA PHE A 304 11.63 -10.46 15.95
C PHE A 304 11.83 -10.45 14.44
N SER A 305 12.08 -9.30 13.79
CA SER A 305 12.40 -9.25 12.35
C SER A 305 13.50 -8.23 12.02
N ARG A 306 14.26 -8.54 10.96
CA ARG A 306 15.29 -7.68 10.36
C ARG A 306 14.92 -7.20 8.95
N LYS A 307 13.71 -7.50 8.46
CA LYS A 307 13.28 -7.10 7.11
C LYS A 307 13.28 -5.57 6.96
N PRO A 308 13.53 -5.07 5.73
CA PRO A 308 13.42 -3.65 5.42
C PRO A 308 12.09 -3.05 5.87
N LEU A 309 12.12 -1.84 6.42
CA LEU A 309 10.95 -1.15 6.95
C LEU A 309 10.51 0.01 6.06
N VAL A 310 9.22 0.15 5.84
CA VAL A 310 8.59 1.25 5.13
C VAL A 310 7.63 1.93 6.10
N ILE A 311 7.70 3.25 6.22
CA ILE A 311 6.60 4.03 6.80
C ILE A 311 5.52 4.07 5.73
N THR A 312 4.65 3.07 5.75
CA THR A 312 3.68 2.78 4.67
C THR A 312 2.58 3.80 4.58
N GLU A 313 2.39 4.58 5.64
CA GLU A 313 1.41 5.66 5.65
C GLU A 313 1.72 6.62 6.80
N THR A 314 1.89 7.91 6.48
CA THR A 314 2.06 8.96 7.46
C THR A 314 1.58 10.31 6.96
N GLY A 315 1.29 11.20 7.90
CA GLY A 315 0.98 12.60 7.64
C GLY A 315 1.09 13.43 8.92
N ALA A 316 1.12 14.74 8.75
CA ALA A 316 1.09 15.70 9.85
C ALA A 316 -0.07 16.68 9.68
N SER A 317 -0.82 16.88 10.74
CA SER A 317 -1.87 17.89 10.82
C SER A 317 -1.27 19.28 10.98
N ASP A 318 -1.94 20.28 10.44
CA ASP A 318 -1.61 21.68 10.70
C ASP A 318 -2.51 22.32 11.78
N ALA A 319 -3.30 21.53 12.52
CA ALA A 319 -4.21 22.03 13.55
C ALA A 319 -3.52 22.88 14.63
N THR A 320 -2.24 22.63 14.91
CA THR A 320 -1.42 23.42 15.86
C THR A 320 -0.39 24.31 15.15
N GLY A 321 -0.42 24.43 13.82
CA GLY A 321 0.53 25.22 13.02
C GLY A 321 1.96 24.67 12.96
N ARG A 322 2.17 23.40 13.36
CA ARG A 322 3.50 22.77 13.49
C ARG A 322 3.79 21.78 12.38
N LYS A 323 2.98 21.71 11.32
CA LYS A 323 3.17 20.72 10.25
C LYS A 323 4.52 20.86 9.55
N ALA A 324 4.90 22.08 9.19
CA ALA A 324 6.18 22.35 8.52
C ALA A 324 7.38 22.04 9.43
N GLU A 325 7.25 22.29 10.74
CA GLU A 325 8.26 21.92 11.73
C GLU A 325 8.38 20.39 11.85
N TRP A 326 7.26 19.69 11.99
CA TRP A 326 7.23 18.23 12.08
C TRP A 326 7.90 17.56 10.88
N ILE A 327 7.62 18.06 9.67
CA ILE A 327 8.23 17.55 8.43
C ILE A 327 9.76 17.72 8.47
N LYS A 328 10.25 18.90 8.89
CA LYS A 328 11.70 19.14 9.01
C LYS A 328 12.34 18.19 10.02
N ASP A 329 11.74 18.05 11.20
CA ASP A 329 12.25 17.17 12.25
C ASP A 329 12.26 15.70 11.79
N ALA A 330 11.21 15.25 11.09
CA ALA A 330 11.13 13.90 10.54
C ALA A 330 12.27 13.63 9.53
N PHE A 331 12.50 14.53 8.57
CA PHE A 331 13.59 14.37 7.60
C PHE A 331 15.00 14.46 8.22
N GLN A 332 15.18 15.15 9.34
CA GLN A 332 16.45 15.14 10.08
C GLN A 332 16.72 13.81 10.79
N VAL A 333 15.65 13.13 11.23
CA VAL A 333 15.75 11.89 12.01
C VAL A 333 15.80 10.65 11.11
N LEU A 334 15.03 10.63 10.01
CA LEU A 334 14.88 9.47 9.13
C LEU A 334 16.22 8.80 8.72
N PRO A 335 17.28 9.55 8.35
CA PRO A 335 18.58 8.95 8.00
C PRO A 335 19.26 8.15 9.13
N ARG A 336 18.86 8.34 10.39
CA ARG A 336 19.36 7.54 11.53
C ARG A 336 18.85 6.10 11.51
N TYR A 337 17.72 5.85 10.83
CA TYR A 337 17.15 4.53 10.64
C TYR A 337 17.56 3.97 9.27
N GLN A 338 18.73 3.34 9.20
CA GLN A 338 19.29 2.85 7.93
C GLN A 338 18.42 1.78 7.25
N ASP A 339 17.64 1.06 8.04
CA ASP A 339 16.70 0.02 7.65
C ASP A 339 15.31 0.54 7.24
N ILE A 340 15.05 1.85 7.40
CA ILE A 340 13.88 2.51 6.80
C ILE A 340 14.19 2.81 5.34
N ILE A 341 13.51 2.10 4.46
CA ILE A 341 13.73 2.10 3.01
C ILE A 341 12.70 2.93 2.26
N GLY A 342 11.69 3.45 2.94
CA GLY A 342 10.72 4.33 2.31
C GLY A 342 9.78 5.00 3.28
N LEU A 343 9.19 6.10 2.83
CA LEU A 343 8.13 6.83 3.50
C LEU A 343 7.05 7.16 2.49
N ILE A 344 5.80 6.82 2.80
CA ILE A 344 4.64 7.10 1.96
C ILE A 344 3.80 8.17 2.64
N TRP A 345 3.65 9.32 1.98
CA TRP A 345 2.87 10.44 2.48
C TRP A 345 1.39 10.31 2.11
N PHE A 346 0.50 10.58 3.07
CA PHE A 346 -0.93 10.64 2.88
C PHE A 346 -1.34 12.03 2.35
N GLU A 347 -1.40 12.19 1.03
CA GLU A 347 -1.71 13.46 0.35
C GLU A 347 -3.20 13.62 0.11
N VAL A 348 -3.94 13.78 1.21
CA VAL A 348 -5.40 13.88 1.16
C VAL A 348 -5.88 15.05 2.03
N ASN A 349 -6.88 15.79 1.54
CA ASN A 349 -7.63 16.74 2.35
C ASN A 349 -8.87 16.03 2.92
N LYS A 350 -8.92 15.82 4.23
CA LYS A 350 -9.95 14.97 4.84
C LYS A 350 -10.39 15.46 6.21
N GLU A 351 -10.28 14.65 7.28
CA GLU A 351 -10.54 15.10 8.65
C GLU A 351 -9.66 16.31 8.99
N LEU A 352 -8.45 16.28 8.46
CA LEU A 352 -7.45 17.33 8.51
C LEU A 352 -6.83 17.45 7.11
N ASP A 353 -6.24 18.61 6.82
CA ASP A 353 -5.51 18.78 5.56
C ASP A 353 -4.10 18.19 5.71
N TRP A 354 -3.93 16.93 5.29
CA TRP A 354 -2.67 16.20 5.35
C TRP A 354 -1.72 16.58 4.21
N ARG A 355 -2.21 17.27 3.18
CA ARG A 355 -1.46 17.55 1.95
C ARG A 355 -0.17 18.34 2.17
N VAL A 356 0.93 17.92 1.56
CA VAL A 356 2.14 18.73 1.42
C VAL A 356 1.83 20.00 0.62
N ALA A 357 0.97 19.89 -0.40
CA ALA A 357 0.54 21.02 -1.23
C ALA A 357 -0.40 22.02 -0.50
N SER A 358 -0.66 21.85 0.81
CA SER A 358 -1.59 22.69 1.58
C SER A 358 -1.09 24.13 1.82
N SER A 359 0.21 24.36 1.95
CA SER A 359 0.76 25.71 2.13
C SER A 359 2.21 25.84 1.65
N PRO A 360 2.69 27.07 1.31
CA PRO A 360 4.07 27.28 0.90
C PRO A 360 5.12 26.85 1.94
N ALA A 361 4.82 27.02 3.23
CA ALA A 361 5.74 26.65 4.31
C ALA A 361 5.90 25.12 4.42
N VAL A 362 4.79 24.39 4.28
CA VAL A 362 4.77 22.91 4.28
C VAL A 362 5.46 22.36 3.04
N ALA A 363 5.12 22.90 1.85
CA ALA A 363 5.76 22.51 0.59
C ALA A 363 7.27 22.73 0.63
N LYS A 364 7.73 23.90 1.12
CA LYS A 364 9.15 24.20 1.28
C LYS A 364 9.84 23.23 2.23
N ALA A 365 9.26 22.96 3.39
CA ALA A 365 9.82 22.03 4.37
C ALA A 365 10.00 20.62 3.79
N PHE A 366 9.00 20.13 3.04
CA PHE A 366 9.07 18.81 2.42
C PHE A 366 10.11 18.78 1.29
N ALA A 367 10.11 19.80 0.42
CA ALA A 367 11.08 19.93 -0.68
C ALA A 367 12.53 19.99 -0.19
N GLU A 368 12.80 20.71 0.91
CA GLU A 368 14.12 20.74 1.56
C GLU A 368 14.54 19.36 2.07
N GLY A 369 13.60 18.59 2.64
CA GLY A 369 13.88 17.24 3.15
C GLY A 369 14.18 16.21 2.06
N VAL A 370 13.37 16.20 0.99
CA VAL A 370 13.53 15.22 -0.11
C VAL A 370 14.67 15.56 -1.08
N ALA A 371 15.22 16.77 -1.01
CA ALA A 371 16.41 17.15 -1.80
C ALA A 371 17.68 16.36 -1.42
N ASP A 372 17.69 15.66 -0.28
CA ASP A 372 18.79 14.78 0.11
C ASP A 372 19.01 13.68 -0.96
N PRO A 373 20.27 13.44 -1.41
CA PRO A 373 20.59 12.40 -2.39
C PRO A 373 20.06 11.00 -2.04
N ARG A 374 19.77 10.71 -0.77
CA ARG A 374 19.13 9.47 -0.31
C ARG A 374 17.81 9.18 -1.02
N TYR A 375 17.07 10.22 -1.44
CA TYR A 375 15.76 10.10 -2.09
C TYR A 375 15.83 10.26 -3.61
N GLN A 376 16.98 10.64 -4.17
CA GLN A 376 17.15 11.00 -5.58
C GLN A 376 17.50 9.78 -6.44
N PHE A 377 16.47 9.08 -6.91
CA PHE A 377 16.51 7.95 -7.85
C PHE A 377 15.11 7.66 -8.38
N THR A 378 14.99 6.79 -9.39
CA THR A 378 13.70 6.40 -9.98
C THR A 378 13.42 4.91 -9.75
N TRP A 379 12.14 4.54 -9.77
CA TRP A 379 11.75 3.15 -9.93
C TRP A 379 11.60 2.82 -11.42
N SER A 380 11.79 1.55 -11.77
CA SER A 380 11.43 1.01 -13.08
C SER A 380 10.78 -0.37 -12.96
N PRO A 381 9.98 -0.80 -13.95
CA PRO A 381 9.37 -2.14 -13.97
C PRO A 381 10.37 -3.30 -13.89
N GLY A 382 11.63 -3.06 -14.26
CA GLY A 382 12.71 -4.05 -14.19
C GLY A 382 13.46 -4.09 -12.84
N SER A 383 13.10 -3.23 -11.89
CA SER A 383 13.79 -3.17 -10.60
C SER A 383 13.45 -4.39 -9.74
N LEU A 384 14.40 -4.88 -8.94
CA LEU A 384 14.16 -5.96 -7.99
C LEU A 384 13.91 -5.40 -6.59
N PRO A 385 12.94 -5.91 -5.82
CA PRO A 385 12.74 -5.42 -4.46
C PRO A 385 13.96 -5.70 -3.58
N ARG A 386 14.37 -4.71 -2.78
CA ARG A 386 15.29 -4.94 -1.68
C ARG A 386 14.52 -5.67 -0.56
N THR A 387 14.74 -6.97 -0.41
CA THR A 387 14.06 -7.83 0.60
C THR A 387 14.94 -8.12 1.82
N ALA A 388 16.19 -7.65 1.83
CA ALA A 388 17.15 -7.80 2.91
C ALA A 388 17.85 -6.46 3.23
N PRO A 389 18.39 -6.29 4.45
CA PRO A 389 19.23 -5.14 4.80
C PRO A 389 20.44 -4.97 3.88
N ASP A 390 20.98 -3.75 3.77
CA ASP A 390 22.09 -3.41 2.85
C ASP A 390 23.36 -4.25 3.05
N ASN A 391 23.64 -4.64 4.30
CA ASN A 391 24.76 -5.49 4.66
C ASN A 391 24.57 -6.98 4.31
N GLN A 392 23.38 -7.37 3.84
CA GLN A 392 23.08 -8.71 3.32
C GLN A 392 22.69 -8.69 1.83
N ALA A 393 22.16 -7.57 1.32
CA ALA A 393 21.69 -7.43 -0.05
C ALA A 393 22.79 -7.46 -1.13
N SER A 394 24.06 -7.29 -0.74
CA SER A 394 25.22 -7.39 -1.64
C SER A 394 25.62 -8.83 -1.98
N ARG A 395 24.98 -9.83 -1.34
CA ARG A 395 25.08 -11.24 -1.73
C ARG A 395 23.85 -11.55 -2.57
N GLY A 396 24.02 -11.60 -3.89
CA GLY A 396 22.94 -12.01 -4.82
C GLY A 396 22.35 -13.37 -4.44
N PRO A 397 21.20 -13.76 -5.01
CA PRO A 397 20.57 -15.05 -4.73
C PRO A 397 21.58 -16.18 -5.04
N ALA A 398 21.75 -17.06 -4.05
CA ALA A 398 22.56 -18.28 -4.18
C ALA A 398 21.85 -19.35 -5.01
#